data_AF-A0A3N5LK36-F1
#
_entry.id   AF-A0A3N5LK36-F1
#
_cell.length_a   1.000
_cell.length_b   1.000
_cell.length_c   1.000
_cell.angle_alpha   90.00
_cell.angle_beta   90.00
_cell.angle_gamma   90.00
#
_symmetry.space_group_name_H-M   'P 1'
#
loop_
_entity.id
_entity.type
_entity.pdbx_description
1 polymer ?
#
loop_
_entity_poly.entity_id
_entity_poly.type
_entity_poly.pdbx_seq_one_letter_code
_entity_poly.pdbx_strand_id
1 'polypeptide(L)' 'MPVKGRIEVDESLCKGCELCVGACPQDVMELAVERMNAKGYHPAELKAVGCTGCGI' A
#
# COMPACT_ATOMS: atom_id res chain seq x y z
N MET A 1 1.05 5.82 23.15
CA MET A 1 1.71 5.12 22.03
C MET A 1 0.90 5.44 20.78
N PRO A 2 1.49 5.87 19.65
CA PRO A 2 0.72 6.06 18.43
C PRO A 2 0.09 4.71 18.01
N VAL A 3 -1.12 4.77 17.45
CA VAL A 3 -1.84 3.60 16.97
C VAL A 3 -0.99 2.93 15.88
N LYS A 4 -0.73 1.62 16.01
CA LYS A 4 -0.05 0.83 14.98
C LYS A 4 -1.13 0.16 14.12
N GLY A 5 -1.24 0.59 12.87
CA GLY A 5 -2.05 -0.03 11.84
C GLY A 5 -1.22 -0.88 10.88
N ARG A 6 -1.91 -1.69 10.07
CA ARG A 6 -1.36 -2.37 8.90
C ARG A 6 -2.40 -2.33 7.78
N ILE A 7 -1.95 -2.46 6.54
CA ILE A 7 -2.84 -2.70 5.39
C ILE A 7 -2.60 -4.11 4.87
N GLU A 8 -3.61 -4.64 4.19
CA GLU A 8 -3.53 -5.89 3.45
C GLU A 8 -4.08 -5.59 2.05
N VAL A 9 -3.28 -5.89 1.02
CA VAL A 9 -3.62 -5.60 -0.38
C VAL A 9 -3.93 -6.90 -1.07
N ASP A 10 -5.17 -7.04 -1.55
CA ASP A 10 -5.53 -8.15 -2.43
C ASP A 10 -4.94 -7.89 -3.83
N GLU A 11 -3.85 -8.59 -4.13
CA GLU A 11 -3.13 -8.45 -5.39
C GLU A 11 -3.93 -8.90 -6.61
N SER A 12 -4.98 -9.72 -6.44
CA SER A 12 -5.86 -10.12 -7.55
C SER A 12 -6.72 -8.94 -8.04
N LEU A 13 -7.03 -8.01 -7.13
CA LEU A 13 -7.83 -6.83 -7.41
C LEU A 13 -6.98 -5.60 -7.72
N CYS A 14 -5.81 -5.47 -7.09
CA CYS A 14 -4.90 -4.34 -7.27
C CYS A 14 -4.52 -4.13 -8.76
N LYS A 15 -4.54 -2.86 -9.19
CA LYS A 15 -4.21 -2.44 -10.56
C LYS A 15 -3.00 -1.50 -10.63
N GLY A 16 -2.25 -1.34 -9.54
CA GLY A 16 -1.09 -0.45 -9.48
C GLY A 16 -1.43 1.02 -9.81
N CYS A 17 -2.64 1.49 -9.53
CA CYS A 17 -3.11 2.83 -9.94
C CYS A 17 -2.60 4.00 -9.08
N GLU A 18 -1.80 3.72 -8.05
CA GLU A 18 -1.15 4.71 -7.16
C GLU A 18 -2.08 5.64 -6.35
N LEU A 19 -3.41 5.56 -6.50
CA LEU A 19 -4.36 6.39 -5.77
C LEU A 19 -4.18 6.30 -4.25
N CYS A 20 -4.04 5.08 -3.72
CA CYS A 20 -3.81 4.86 -2.30
C CYS A 20 -2.45 5.41 -1.84
N VAL A 21 -1.38 5.23 -2.65
CA VAL A 21 -0.03 5.72 -2.36
C VAL A 21 -0.06 7.24 -2.21
N GLY A 22 -0.66 7.96 -3.16
CA GLY A 22 -0.79 9.41 -3.11
C GLY A 22 -1.75 9.92 -2.01
N ALA A 23 -2.75 9.12 -1.62
CA ALA A 23 -3.70 9.47 -0.57
C ALA A 23 -3.14 9.26 0.86
N CYS A 24 -2.11 8.45 1.03
CA CYS A 24 -1.61 8.07 2.35
C CYS A 24 -1.05 9.30 3.10
N PRO A 25 -1.70 9.75 4.20
CA PRO A 25 -1.27 10.95 4.91
C PRO A 25 0.04 10.75 5.68
N GLN A 26 0.50 9.50 5.84
CA GLN A 26 1.74 9.17 6.53
C GLN A 26 2.89 8.90 5.55
N ASP A 27 2.61 8.89 4.24
CA ASP A 27 3.58 8.54 3.20
C ASP A 27 4.33 7.24 3.51
N VAL A 28 3.60 6.18 3.89
CA VAL A 28 4.19 4.86 4.25
C VAL A 28 3.84 3.74 3.26
N MET A 29 3.26 4.08 2.11
CA MET A 29 2.92 3.11 1.07
C MET A 29 3.70 3.39 -0.21
N GLU A 30 3.91 2.35 -0.99
CA GLU A 30 4.53 2.42 -2.32
C GLU A 30 3.99 1.30 -3.23
N LEU A 31 4.43 1.26 -4.49
CA LEU A 31 4.26 0.09 -5.34
C LEU A 31 5.46 -0.85 -5.16
N ALA A 32 5.19 -2.15 -5.10
CA ALA A 32 6.21 -3.17 -4.94
C ALA A 32 7.12 -3.26 -6.18
N VAL A 33 8.33 -2.70 -6.12
CA VAL A 33 9.25 -2.61 -7.26
C VAL A 33 9.71 -3.99 -7.75
N GLU A 34 9.96 -4.91 -6.82
CA GLU A 34 10.52 -6.25 -7.10
C GLU A 34 9.45 -7.33 -7.34
N ARG A 35 8.16 -6.97 -7.26
CA ARG A 35 7.05 -7.93 -7.35
C ARG A 35 6.00 -7.45 -8.34
N MET A 36 5.55 -8.38 -9.20
CA MET A 36 4.38 -8.18 -10.05
C MET A 36 3.29 -9.19 -9.67
N ASN A 37 2.03 -8.76 -9.74
CA ASN A 37 0.89 -9.65 -9.58
C ASN A 37 0.58 -10.41 -10.88
N ALA A 38 -0.37 -11.35 -10.83
CA ALA A 38 -0.79 -12.15 -11.99
C ALA A 38 -1.36 -11.33 -13.18
N LYS A 39 -1.67 -10.04 -12.97
CA LYS A 39 -2.18 -9.12 -13.99
C LYS A 39 -1.07 -8.23 -14.58
N GLY A 40 0.17 -8.38 -14.12
CA GLY A 40 1.33 -7.63 -14.60
C GLY A 40 1.48 -6.24 -13.98
N TYR A 41 0.81 -5.94 -12.86
CA TYR A 41 0.97 -4.68 -12.14
C TYR A 41 1.91 -4.86 -10.95
N HIS A 42 2.61 -3.78 -10.58
CA HIS A 42 3.25 -3.66 -9.27
C HIS A 42 2.16 -3.36 -8.21
N PRO A 43 1.81 -4.32 -7.33
CA PRO A 43 0.79 -4.09 -6.31
C PRO A 43 1.28 -3.08 -5.26
N ALA A 44 0.35 -2.40 -4.60
CA ALA A 44 0.67 -1.52 -3.49
C ALA A 44 1.14 -2.33 -2.25
N GLU A 45 2.06 -1.78 -1.48
CA GLU A 45 2.55 -2.36 -0.23
C GLU A 45 2.97 -1.30 0.80
N LEU A 46 3.23 -1.73 2.04
CA LEU A 46 3.81 -0.87 3.07
C LEU A 46 5.32 -0.76 2.86
N LYS A 47 5.81 0.45 2.63
CA LYS A 47 7.25 0.74 2.51
C LYS A 47 7.95 0.90 3.86
N ALA A 48 7.21 1.32 4.89
CA ALA A 48 7.76 1.68 6.19
C ALA A 48 6.79 1.44 7.34
N VAL A 49 7.33 1.40 8.55
CA VAL A 49 6.54 1.46 9.79
C VAL A 49 5.96 2.87 9.93
N GLY A 50 4.67 2.97 10.27
CA GLY A 50 4.01 4.26 10.49
C GLY A 50 2.55 4.31 10.07
N CYS A 51 2.00 3.21 9.52
CA CYS A 51 0.56 3.10 9.30
C CYS A 51 -0.19 3.26 10.64
N THR A 52 -1.22 4.11 10.64
CA THR A 52 -2.05 4.41 11.81
C THR A 52 -3.44 3.75 11.76
N GLY A 53 -3.80 3.10 10.64
CA GLY A 53 -5.12 2.51 10.43
C GLY A 53 -6.23 3.54 10.15
N CYS A 54 -5.90 4.69 9.57
CA CYS A 54 -6.85 5.79 9.35
C CYS A 54 -7.95 5.53 8.31
N GLY A 55 -7.81 4.52 7.45
CA GLY A 55 -8.83 4.14 6.45
C GLY A 55 -9.02 5.13 5.29
N ILE A 56 -8.03 6.00 5.07
CA ILE A 56 -7.94 6.92 3.93
C ILE A 56 -7.26 6.23 2.75
#